data_AF-A0AAD9F8P0-F1
#
_entry.id   AF-A0AAD9F8P0-F1
#
_cell.length_a   1.000
_cell.length_b   1.000
_cell.length_c   1.000
_cell.angle_alpha   90.00
_cell.angle_beta   90.00
_cell.angle_gamma   90.00
#
_symmetry.space_group_name_H-M   'P 1'
#
loop_
_entity.id
_entity.type
_entity.pdbx_description
1 polymer ?
#
loop_
_entity_poly.entity_id
_entity_poly.type
_entity_poly.pdbx_seq_one_letter_code
_entity_poly.pdbx_strand_id
1 'polypeptide(L)'
;MSFQETPVPSDEEEAFYVHCRAAYLAIFRSSLTNISSKQQLCRALQQAGRNPTHATLNKYWTPRTSKLNFDEFFEILKSEKKTEETELMRAFKKMDVNSDGYISHSELEKALTTRGEKMTTEEVNAIFSMADINKDGKLDYAEFCRLLVSTVEQCQMAALERLEANAKLKRQNFGSQSYSPPKSSMSSAAATLPQPPETPRAESDTTLKKDSRSSSRPSSARSRRSSLSNSITMTSSTNKASKIPEPSGLQDWHHSYMKGCFLLEDDGSISSLQYQLHLPQTTTVYLTIQPLSLSHGLDLPSSWMTVDTALFVTSAGETKEDSTLVCFTETKEKEKYVWKGELDAGTYYLLPFTSGCRLKKRSKKSLSIKPIELVYRTDTGELDLTRELREVLSDIFEVIDLDGNGLLSLEEYNFFELRTSGEKCDKDSWAVCKENFDMRKNQLTRQGFMELNLMEATEKDGDPADLWVTLEAMGYNRMLELVEACPFQLDVHCEGTQPAIQPLTLDSGPKLLIQALQKSITAKTGAKALRGQDNVFIYTNRGEHRISSLIANKANQKVTVHVNNEQSRNCCSSRGMSVFAVEVPARTKLVCQHILPINERQEWTYNCVESMLPGT
;
A
#
# COMPACT_ATOMS: atom_id res chain seq x y z
N MET A 1 6.43 -37.58 32.94
CA MET A 1 6.74 -36.41 33.81
C MET A 1 5.90 -35.26 33.29
N SER A 2 5.40 -34.36 34.15
CA SER A 2 4.58 -33.23 33.70
C SER A 2 5.45 -32.23 32.95
N PHE A 3 5.28 -32.13 31.63
CA PHE A 3 5.88 -31.06 30.85
C PHE A 3 5.17 -29.74 31.18
N GLN A 4 5.95 -28.70 31.43
CA GLN A 4 5.43 -27.33 31.45
C GLN A 4 5.14 -26.93 30.00
N GLU A 5 3.94 -26.43 29.75
CA GLU A 5 3.60 -25.78 28.49
C GLU A 5 4.53 -24.56 28.30
N THR A 6 5.23 -24.49 27.18
CA THR A 6 5.88 -23.24 26.74
C THR A 6 4.77 -22.28 26.30
N PRO A 7 4.74 -21.02 26.80
CA PRO A 7 3.68 -20.09 26.43
C PRO A 7 3.74 -19.75 24.95
N VAL A 8 2.57 -19.61 24.32
CA VAL A 8 2.43 -18.92 23.03
C VAL A 8 2.99 -17.50 23.19
N PRO A 9 3.80 -16.97 22.24
CA PRO A 9 4.26 -15.60 22.28
C PRO A 9 3.05 -14.66 22.38
N SER A 10 2.98 -13.88 23.47
CA SER A 10 1.97 -12.84 23.62
C SER A 10 2.20 -11.73 22.60
N ASP A 11 1.17 -10.93 22.29
CA ASP A 11 1.28 -9.70 21.46
C ASP A 11 2.46 -8.78 21.88
N GLU A 12 2.89 -8.85 23.14
CA GLU A 12 4.05 -8.14 23.68
C GLU A 12 5.42 -8.65 23.17
N GLU A 13 5.59 -9.94 22.86
CA GLU A 13 6.84 -10.49 22.31
C GLU A 13 7.00 -10.17 20.82
N GLU A 14 5.92 -10.19 20.04
CA GLU A 14 5.92 -9.77 18.63
C GLU A 14 6.27 -8.27 18.52
N ALA A 15 5.62 -7.43 19.34
CA ALA A 15 5.96 -6.01 19.46
C ALA A 15 7.41 -5.78 19.91
N PHE A 16 7.93 -6.61 20.81
CA PHE A 16 9.32 -6.55 21.25
C PHE A 16 10.32 -6.91 20.13
N TYR A 17 10.01 -7.90 19.30
CA TYR A 17 10.84 -8.27 18.15
C TYR A 17 10.91 -7.15 17.10
N VAL A 18 9.76 -6.59 16.72
CA VAL A 18 9.69 -5.43 15.79
C VAL A 18 10.50 -4.25 16.33
N HIS A 19 10.42 -3.99 17.64
CA HIS A 19 11.18 -2.94 18.30
C HIS A 19 12.71 -3.19 18.27
N CYS A 20 13.15 -4.42 18.54
CA CYS A 20 14.57 -4.81 18.44
C CYS A 20 15.10 -4.67 17.01
N ARG A 21 14.29 -5.05 16.01
CA ARG A 21 14.61 -4.93 14.57
C ARG A 21 14.73 -3.46 14.14
N ALA A 22 13.82 -2.60 14.59
CA ALA A 22 13.86 -1.16 14.32
C ALA A 22 15.15 -0.51 14.87
N ALA A 23 15.50 -0.84 16.12
CA ALA A 23 16.71 -0.34 16.77
C ALA A 23 18.01 -0.74 16.06
N TYR A 24 18.08 -1.99 15.60
CA TYR A 24 19.24 -2.50 14.84
C TYR A 24 19.37 -1.80 13.48
N LEU A 25 18.25 -1.68 12.75
CA LEU A 25 18.19 -1.03 11.44
C LEU A 25 18.31 0.51 11.49
N ALA A 26 18.24 1.13 12.67
CA ALA A 26 18.61 2.53 12.85
C ALA A 26 20.13 2.78 12.69
N ILE A 27 20.95 1.73 12.71
CA ILE A 27 22.43 1.80 12.60
C ILE A 27 22.93 1.03 11.39
N PHE A 28 22.31 -0.11 11.09
CA PHE A 28 22.71 -1.00 10.01
C PHE A 28 21.74 -0.93 8.84
N ARG A 29 22.25 -1.07 7.61
CA ARG A 29 21.42 -1.01 6.40
C ARG A 29 20.59 -2.27 6.15
N SER A 30 20.91 -3.37 6.83
CA SER A 30 20.21 -4.67 6.80
C SER A 30 20.48 -5.41 8.11
N SER A 31 19.54 -6.24 8.55
CA SER A 31 19.69 -7.12 9.73
C SER A 31 20.80 -8.15 9.55
N LEU A 32 21.16 -8.48 8.29
CA LEU A 32 22.29 -9.35 7.94
C LEU A 32 23.67 -8.69 8.15
N THR A 33 23.70 -7.39 8.48
CA THR A 33 24.97 -6.69 8.77
C THR A 33 25.37 -6.96 10.21
N ASN A 34 26.45 -7.71 10.44
CA ASN A 34 26.94 -7.98 11.79
C ASN A 34 27.52 -6.71 12.46
N ILE A 35 27.27 -6.57 13.76
CA ILE A 35 28.01 -5.65 14.64
C ILE A 35 29.48 -6.08 14.63
N SER A 36 30.40 -5.19 14.24
CA SER A 36 31.85 -5.47 14.16
C SER A 36 32.69 -4.66 15.16
N SER A 37 32.04 -3.87 16.02
CA SER A 37 32.70 -3.09 17.06
C SER A 37 31.84 -2.88 18.31
N LYS A 38 32.51 -2.75 19.45
CA LYS A 38 31.91 -2.40 20.74
C LYS A 38 31.11 -1.08 20.70
N GLN A 39 31.53 -0.12 19.87
CA GLN A 39 30.84 1.16 19.71
C GLN A 39 29.51 1.00 18.96
N GLN A 40 29.45 0.13 17.95
CA GLN A 40 28.20 -0.22 17.28
C GLN A 40 27.24 -0.97 18.23
N LEU A 41 27.72 -1.93 19.03
CA LEU A 41 26.90 -2.60 20.05
C LEU A 41 26.29 -1.57 21.02
N CYS A 42 27.11 -0.64 21.53
CA CYS A 42 26.66 0.43 22.41
C CYS A 42 25.50 1.23 21.80
N ARG A 43 25.70 1.74 20.58
CA ARG A 43 24.69 2.53 19.89
C ARG A 43 23.42 1.71 19.58
N ALA A 44 23.54 0.44 19.20
CA ALA A 44 22.38 -0.40 18.87
C ALA A 44 21.49 -0.64 20.10
N LEU A 45 22.11 -0.90 21.26
CA LEU A 45 21.40 -0.97 22.54
C LEU A 45 20.75 0.37 22.92
N GLN A 46 21.40 1.51 22.63
CA GLN A 46 20.82 2.84 22.82
C GLN A 46 19.60 3.10 21.94
N GLN A 47 19.62 2.72 20.65
CA GLN A 47 18.45 2.84 19.77
C GLN A 47 17.29 1.93 20.23
N ALA A 48 17.58 0.82 20.90
CA ALA A 48 16.57 -0.03 21.53
C ALA A 48 16.01 0.54 22.85
N GLY A 49 16.53 1.68 23.32
CA GLY A 49 16.14 2.28 24.59
C GLY A 49 16.79 1.63 25.82
N ARG A 50 17.99 1.08 25.69
CA ARG A 50 18.85 0.68 26.83
C ARG A 50 19.99 1.67 27.00
N ASN A 51 20.45 1.88 28.23
CA ASN A 51 21.64 2.70 28.50
C ASN A 51 22.80 1.82 29.00
N PRO A 52 23.51 1.10 28.12
CA PRO A 52 24.46 0.07 28.52
C PRO A 52 25.71 0.68 29.16
N THR A 53 26.05 0.22 30.37
CA THR A 53 27.28 0.64 31.04
C THR A 53 28.53 0.07 30.35
N HIS A 54 29.71 0.64 30.60
CA HIS A 54 30.97 0.03 30.13
C HIS A 54 31.18 -1.41 30.63
N ALA A 55 30.61 -1.78 31.78
CA ALA A 55 30.63 -3.15 32.29
C ALA A 55 29.70 -4.07 31.47
N THR A 56 28.47 -3.63 31.20
CA THR A 56 27.52 -4.31 30.29
C THR A 56 28.14 -4.52 28.91
N LEU A 57 28.80 -3.52 28.34
CA LEU A 57 29.48 -3.65 27.05
C LEU A 57 30.71 -4.56 27.09
N ASN A 58 31.41 -4.68 28.22
CA ASN A 58 32.52 -5.63 28.39
C ASN A 58 32.05 -7.08 28.57
N LYS A 59 30.85 -7.28 29.14
CA LYS A 59 30.21 -8.60 29.32
C LYS A 59 29.93 -9.27 27.97
N TYR A 60 29.43 -8.50 26.99
CA TYR A 60 29.04 -9.01 25.67
C TYR A 60 30.09 -8.78 24.57
N TRP A 61 30.89 -7.71 24.64
CA TRP A 61 31.98 -7.45 23.70
C TRP A 61 33.34 -7.73 24.34
N THR A 62 33.76 -8.99 24.29
CA THR A 62 35.04 -9.48 24.83
C THR A 62 36.17 -9.31 23.79
N PRO A 63 37.46 -9.44 24.18
CA PRO A 63 38.57 -9.49 23.22
C PRO A 63 38.54 -10.67 22.24
N ARG A 64 37.65 -11.65 22.44
CA ARG A 64 37.42 -12.78 21.52
C ARG A 64 36.22 -12.54 20.59
N THR A 65 35.37 -11.55 20.89
CA THR A 65 34.20 -11.19 20.09
C THR A 65 34.65 -10.39 18.87
N SER A 66 34.61 -10.99 17.69
CA SER A 66 34.99 -10.33 16.43
C SER A 66 33.79 -9.77 15.65
N LYS A 67 32.63 -10.42 15.78
CA LYS A 67 31.34 -10.03 15.21
C LYS A 67 30.21 -10.46 16.15
N LEU A 68 29.06 -9.80 16.07
CA LEU A 68 27.77 -10.29 16.60
C LEU A 68 26.70 -10.14 15.51
N ASN A 69 25.81 -11.12 15.35
CA ASN A 69 24.67 -11.06 14.43
C ASN A 69 23.41 -10.46 15.10
N PHE A 70 22.28 -10.43 14.38
CA PHE A 70 21.03 -9.89 14.90
C PHE A 70 20.44 -10.72 16.05
N ASP A 71 20.52 -12.04 15.98
CA ASP A 71 19.92 -12.94 16.99
C ASP A 71 20.70 -12.89 18.31
N GLU A 72 22.04 -12.86 18.23
CA GLU A 72 22.92 -12.58 19.38
C GLU A 72 22.61 -11.22 20.00
N PHE A 73 22.30 -10.20 19.20
CA PHE A 73 21.87 -8.88 19.69
C PHE A 73 20.46 -8.92 20.33
N PHE A 74 19.53 -9.69 19.77
CA PHE A 74 18.19 -9.88 20.30
C PHE A 74 18.25 -10.56 21.69
N GLU A 75 19.06 -11.61 21.85
CA GLU A 75 19.27 -12.27 23.15
C GLU A 75 20.00 -11.36 24.17
N ILE A 76 20.88 -10.47 23.72
CA ILE A 76 21.43 -9.41 24.59
C ILE A 76 20.31 -8.47 25.07
N LEU A 77 19.37 -8.08 24.20
CA LEU A 77 18.23 -7.23 24.59
C LEU A 77 17.18 -7.95 25.46
N LYS A 78 16.99 -9.26 25.28
CA LYS A 78 16.11 -10.10 26.11
C LYS A 78 16.72 -10.32 27.50
N SER A 79 18.04 -10.46 27.59
CA SER A 79 18.76 -10.61 28.87
C SER A 79 19.06 -9.31 29.62
N GLU A 80 19.11 -8.15 28.95
CA GLU A 80 19.29 -6.85 29.60
C GLU A 80 17.96 -6.10 29.81
N LYS A 81 17.63 -5.82 31.07
CA LYS A 81 16.38 -5.16 31.48
C LYS A 81 16.30 -3.70 30.99
N LYS A 82 15.06 -3.17 30.91
CA LYS A 82 14.82 -1.72 30.83
C LYS A 82 15.40 -1.03 32.07
N THR A 83 15.91 0.19 31.94
CA THR A 83 16.51 0.96 33.04
C THR A 83 15.52 1.14 34.19
N GLU A 84 15.83 0.56 35.35
CA GLU A 84 14.96 0.61 36.53
C GLU A 84 15.08 1.97 37.26
N GLU A 85 14.04 2.37 37.99
CA GLU A 85 14.00 3.61 38.80
C GLU A 85 15.20 3.74 39.76
N THR A 86 15.68 2.61 40.27
CA THR A 86 16.87 2.54 41.14
C THR A 86 18.17 2.95 40.44
N GLU A 87 18.27 2.74 39.12
CA GLU A 87 19.40 3.19 38.31
C GLU A 87 19.29 4.67 37.95
N LEU A 88 18.07 5.16 37.65
CA LEU A 88 17.78 6.58 37.46
C LEU A 88 18.13 7.39 38.73
N MET A 89 17.74 6.89 39.91
CA MET A 89 18.11 7.46 41.22
C MET A 89 19.63 7.47 41.44
N ARG A 90 20.34 6.42 41.01
CA ARG A 90 21.81 6.34 41.12
C ARG A 90 22.53 7.25 40.12
N ALA A 91 21.93 7.51 38.95
CA ALA A 91 22.43 8.49 37.99
C ALA A 91 22.20 9.93 38.48
N PHE A 92 21.00 10.24 38.99
CA PHE A 92 20.66 11.54 39.57
C PHE A 92 21.65 11.95 40.66
N LYS A 93 21.85 11.09 41.68
CA LYS A 93 22.82 11.29 42.78
C LYS A 93 24.29 11.38 42.36
N LYS A 94 24.61 11.12 41.09
CA LYS A 94 25.96 11.24 40.52
C LYS A 94 26.13 12.50 39.67
N MET A 95 25.02 13.13 39.30
CA MET A 95 24.96 14.39 38.55
C MET A 95 24.69 15.57 39.48
N ASP A 96 23.86 15.39 40.51
CA ASP A 96 23.75 16.26 41.68
C ASP A 96 25.07 16.17 42.49
N VAL A 97 26.01 17.09 42.22
CA VAL A 97 27.35 17.08 42.82
C VAL A 97 27.34 17.77 44.18
N ASN A 98 26.47 18.75 44.37
CA ASN A 98 26.32 19.48 45.63
C ASN A 98 25.40 18.77 46.65
N SER A 99 24.65 17.75 46.22
CA SER A 99 23.64 17.00 46.99
C SER A 99 22.49 17.88 47.51
N ASP A 100 22.11 18.92 46.77
CA ASP A 100 21.00 19.83 47.11
C ASP A 100 19.61 19.26 46.73
N GLY A 101 19.57 18.11 46.06
CA GLY A 101 18.36 17.42 45.65
C GLY A 101 17.86 17.79 44.25
N TYR A 102 18.64 18.59 43.51
CA TYR A 102 18.33 19.05 42.16
C TYR A 102 19.57 18.92 41.26
N ILE A 103 19.38 18.95 39.94
CA ILE A 103 20.49 19.08 38.98
C ILE A 103 20.44 20.50 38.38
N SER A 104 21.46 21.31 38.67
CA SER A 104 21.59 22.62 38.01
C SER A 104 22.00 22.48 36.55
N HIS A 105 21.71 23.51 35.75
CA HIS A 105 22.18 23.59 34.36
C HIS A 105 23.70 23.33 34.23
N SER A 106 24.50 23.92 35.12
CA SER A 106 25.96 23.75 35.14
C SER A 106 26.43 22.32 35.45
N GLU A 107 25.66 21.58 36.24
CA GLU A 107 25.93 20.17 36.55
C GLU A 107 25.54 19.25 35.39
N LEU A 108 24.41 19.54 34.72
CA LEU A 108 24.01 18.84 33.50
C LEU A 108 25.04 19.07 32.37
N GLU A 109 25.44 20.32 32.12
CA GLU A 109 26.45 20.65 31.11
C GLU A 109 27.77 19.94 31.39
N LYS A 110 28.27 20.02 32.63
CA LYS A 110 29.51 19.35 33.04
C LYS A 110 29.40 17.82 32.88
N ALA A 111 28.26 17.22 33.19
CA ALA A 111 28.06 15.78 33.02
C ALA A 111 28.09 15.34 31.54
N LEU A 112 27.39 16.07 30.67
CA LEU A 112 27.23 15.74 29.24
C LEU A 112 28.44 16.14 28.37
N THR A 113 29.24 17.14 28.79
CA THR A 113 30.46 17.55 28.07
C THR A 113 31.72 16.78 28.49
N THR A 114 31.72 16.17 29.68
CA THR A 114 32.91 15.50 30.25
C THR A 114 32.94 13.98 30.02
N ARG A 115 31.82 13.33 29.68
CA ARG A 115 31.73 11.86 29.50
C ARG A 115 30.95 11.48 28.24
N GLY A 116 31.54 10.66 27.39
CA GLY A 116 30.89 10.09 26.20
C GLY A 116 31.17 10.85 24.90
N GLU A 117 30.23 10.79 23.95
CA GLU A 117 30.19 11.72 22.82
C GLU A 117 29.80 13.10 23.38
N LYS A 118 30.65 14.10 23.14
CA LYS A 118 30.49 15.44 23.74
C LYS A 118 29.37 16.19 23.04
N MET A 119 28.28 16.46 23.76
CA MET A 119 27.27 17.41 23.32
C MET A 119 27.81 18.85 23.35
N THR A 120 27.29 19.72 22.49
CA THR A 120 27.60 21.16 22.55
C THR A 120 26.77 21.87 23.62
N THR A 121 27.22 23.04 24.07
CA THR A 121 26.50 23.85 25.05
C THR A 121 25.08 24.21 24.56
N GLU A 122 24.90 24.39 23.25
CA GLU A 122 23.59 24.64 22.63
C GLU A 122 22.65 23.43 22.73
N GLU A 123 23.17 22.22 22.55
CA GLU A 123 22.39 20.98 22.70
C GLU A 123 21.97 20.77 24.17
N VAL A 124 22.89 21.02 25.12
CA VAL A 124 22.58 20.98 26.55
C VAL A 124 21.52 22.02 26.93
N ASN A 125 21.61 23.25 26.40
CA ASN A 125 20.61 24.30 26.62
C ASN A 125 19.22 23.88 26.14
N ALA A 126 19.13 23.24 24.96
CA ALA A 126 17.87 22.74 24.43
C ALA A 126 17.28 21.61 25.28
N ILE A 127 18.11 20.64 25.71
CA ILE A 127 17.70 19.54 26.59
C ILE A 127 17.20 20.07 27.94
N PHE A 128 17.94 21.00 28.56
CA PHE A 128 17.57 21.60 29.84
C PHE A 128 16.24 22.35 29.75
N SER A 129 16.09 23.23 28.75
CA SER A 129 14.86 24.01 28.54
C SER A 129 13.63 23.18 28.19
N MET A 130 13.81 21.93 27.72
CA MET A 130 12.72 21.00 27.43
C MET A 130 12.31 20.19 28.66
N ALA A 131 13.22 19.99 29.61
CA ALA A 131 12.98 19.20 30.81
C ALA A 131 12.52 20.02 32.02
N ASP A 132 13.00 21.25 32.18
CA ASP A 132 12.57 22.21 33.21
C ASP A 132 11.15 22.72 32.87
N ILE A 133 10.12 22.06 33.42
CA ILE A 133 8.71 22.42 33.18
C ILE A 133 8.25 23.48 34.16
N ASN A 134 8.74 23.45 35.40
CA ASN A 134 8.36 24.41 36.43
C ASN A 134 9.03 25.80 36.22
N LYS A 135 10.11 25.85 35.44
CA LYS A 135 10.95 27.02 35.09
C LYS A 135 11.66 27.64 36.29
N ASP A 136 12.09 26.82 37.24
CA ASP A 136 12.87 27.24 38.41
C ASP A 136 14.39 27.31 38.13
N GLY A 137 14.84 26.86 36.95
CA GLY A 137 16.25 26.89 36.55
C GLY A 137 17.08 25.72 37.09
N LYS A 138 16.42 24.70 37.64
CA LYS A 138 16.98 23.42 38.04
C LYS A 138 16.14 22.27 37.45
N LEU A 139 16.57 21.03 37.67
CA LEU A 139 15.77 19.83 37.40
C LEU A 139 15.59 19.05 38.70
N ASP A 140 14.35 18.86 39.14
CA ASP A 140 14.05 17.93 40.23
C ASP A 140 14.14 16.45 39.77
N TYR A 141 14.04 15.52 40.70
CA TYR A 141 14.14 14.08 40.40
C TYR A 141 13.06 13.57 39.43
N ALA A 142 11.83 14.07 39.53
CA ALA A 142 10.73 13.69 38.65
C ALA A 142 10.91 14.30 37.25
N GLU A 143 11.43 15.52 37.15
CA GLU A 143 11.76 16.16 35.86
C GLU A 143 12.94 15.48 35.17
N PHE A 144 13.97 15.09 35.92
CA PHE A 144 15.08 14.30 35.42
C PHE A 144 14.64 12.90 34.96
N CYS A 145 13.79 12.21 35.72
CA CYS A 145 13.22 10.93 35.31
C CYS A 145 12.37 11.07 34.04
N ARG A 146 11.55 12.12 33.95
CA ARG A 146 10.79 12.45 32.73
C ARG A 146 11.71 12.75 31.55
N LEU A 147 12.82 13.47 31.73
CA LEU A 147 13.83 13.69 30.69
C LEU A 147 14.37 12.36 30.17
N LEU A 148 14.83 11.47 31.04
CA LEU A 148 15.44 10.20 30.62
C LEU A 148 14.42 9.25 29.99
N VAL A 149 13.23 9.11 30.56
CA VAL A 149 12.14 8.27 30.00
C VAL A 149 11.69 8.84 28.66
N SER A 150 11.43 10.15 28.55
CA SER A 150 11.06 10.78 27.29
C SER A 150 12.16 10.69 26.24
N THR A 151 13.44 10.76 26.61
CA THR A 151 14.55 10.58 25.66
C THR A 151 14.63 9.14 25.16
N VAL A 152 14.42 8.15 26.05
CA VAL A 152 14.34 6.73 25.67
C VAL A 152 13.17 6.50 24.73
N GLU A 153 11.96 6.97 25.07
CA GLU A 153 10.77 6.89 24.23
C GLU A 153 10.99 7.60 22.88
N GLN A 154 11.62 8.78 22.85
CA GLN A 154 11.95 9.49 21.61
C GLN A 154 12.97 8.73 20.76
N CYS A 155 13.98 8.08 21.33
CA CYS A 155 14.89 7.23 20.57
C CYS A 155 14.18 6.00 20.00
N GLN A 156 13.30 5.37 20.78
CA GLN A 156 12.50 4.22 20.35
C GLN A 156 11.52 4.59 19.23
N MET A 157 10.77 5.68 19.40
CA MET A 157 9.88 6.26 18.40
C MET A 157 10.65 6.68 17.15
N ALA A 158 11.78 7.38 17.26
CA ALA A 158 12.59 7.77 16.11
C ALA A 158 13.22 6.58 15.39
N ALA A 159 13.50 5.46 16.08
CA ALA A 159 13.94 4.21 15.45
C ALA A 159 12.80 3.52 14.71
N LEU A 160 11.60 3.45 15.30
CA LEU A 160 10.39 2.92 14.63
C LEU A 160 9.99 3.78 13.43
N GLU A 161 9.93 5.10 13.61
CA GLU A 161 9.67 6.07 12.55
C GLU A 161 10.76 6.01 11.46
N ARG A 162 12.03 5.71 11.80
CA ARG A 162 13.07 5.44 10.79
C ARG A 162 12.93 4.09 10.11
N LEU A 163 12.42 3.06 10.78
CA LEU A 163 12.11 1.79 10.14
C LEU A 163 10.95 1.96 9.15
N GLU A 164 9.85 2.58 9.59
CA GLU A 164 8.74 2.96 8.74
C GLU A 164 9.16 3.93 7.63
N ALA A 165 9.97 4.95 7.94
CA ALA A 165 10.46 5.90 6.95
C ALA A 165 11.41 5.23 5.97
N ASN A 166 12.28 4.30 6.38
CA ASN A 166 13.10 3.52 5.45
C ASN A 166 12.25 2.56 4.60
N ALA A 167 11.18 1.98 5.14
CA ALA A 167 10.22 1.22 4.33
C ALA A 167 9.51 2.16 3.33
N LYS A 168 9.05 3.34 3.77
CA LYS A 168 8.46 4.39 2.93
C LYS A 168 9.47 4.98 1.94
N LEU A 169 10.77 5.05 2.25
CA LEU A 169 11.84 5.60 1.39
C LEU A 169 12.40 4.54 0.43
N LYS A 170 12.43 3.26 0.80
CA LYS A 170 12.61 2.16 -0.17
C LYS A 170 11.43 2.14 -1.16
N ARG A 171 10.19 2.37 -0.67
CA ARG A 171 8.98 2.55 -1.51
C ARG A 171 8.97 3.87 -2.32
N GLN A 172 9.58 4.95 -1.85
CA GLN A 172 9.66 6.26 -2.56
C GLN A 172 10.92 6.47 -3.40
N ASN A 173 12.00 5.71 -3.21
CA ASN A 173 13.12 5.62 -4.15
C ASN A 173 12.73 4.82 -5.40
N PHE A 174 11.60 4.10 -5.36
CA PHE A 174 10.77 3.74 -6.51
C PHE A 174 9.94 4.93 -7.07
N GLY A 175 10.37 6.19 -6.87
CA GLY A 175 9.56 7.36 -7.21
C GLY A 175 10.23 8.75 -7.18
N SER A 176 11.40 8.96 -6.57
CA SER A 176 12.06 10.28 -6.56
C SER A 176 13.58 10.27 -6.31
N GLN A 177 14.36 10.26 -7.40
CA GLN A 177 15.64 10.99 -7.43
C GLN A 177 15.70 11.91 -8.64
N SER A 178 15.35 13.19 -8.43
CA SER A 178 15.70 14.26 -9.37
C SER A 178 17.17 14.63 -9.17
N TYR A 179 18.08 13.88 -9.81
CA TYR A 179 19.49 14.23 -9.86
C TYR A 179 19.64 15.60 -10.55
N SER A 180 20.20 16.58 -9.86
CA SER A 180 20.46 17.93 -10.41
C SER A 180 21.94 18.05 -10.77
N PRO A 181 22.31 18.11 -12.06
CA PRO A 181 23.68 18.44 -12.46
C PRO A 181 24.01 19.91 -12.16
N PRO A 182 25.29 20.27 -11.93
CA PRO A 182 25.68 21.65 -11.66
C PRO A 182 25.47 22.55 -12.89
N LYS A 183 25.06 23.79 -12.65
CA LYS A 183 24.83 24.80 -13.69
C LYS A 183 26.14 25.15 -14.41
N SER A 184 26.21 24.87 -15.71
CA SER A 184 27.10 25.59 -16.62
C SER A 184 26.36 26.79 -17.22
N SER A 185 27.01 27.95 -17.19
CA SER A 185 26.52 29.19 -17.77
C SER A 185 26.63 29.19 -19.29
N MET A 186 25.62 29.69 -20.01
CA MET A 186 25.78 30.50 -21.23
C MET A 186 24.51 31.33 -21.47
N SER A 187 24.64 32.45 -22.17
CA SER A 187 23.67 33.55 -22.20
C SER A 187 22.92 33.71 -23.53
N SER A 188 21.69 34.25 -23.49
CA SER A 188 21.22 35.24 -24.48
C SER A 188 20.02 36.07 -23.97
N ALA A 189 19.95 37.34 -24.38
CA ALA A 189 18.80 38.26 -24.24
C ALA A 189 17.76 37.98 -25.36
N ALA A 190 16.59 38.62 -25.57
CA ALA A 190 15.93 39.86 -25.11
C ALA A 190 14.44 39.81 -25.61
N ALA A 191 13.48 40.73 -25.36
CA ALA A 191 13.24 41.75 -24.31
C ALA A 191 11.85 42.43 -24.52
N THR A 192 11.32 43.11 -23.50
CA THR A 192 10.26 44.16 -23.52
C THR A 192 8.76 43.78 -23.68
N LEU A 193 7.95 44.40 -22.79
CA LEU A 193 6.48 44.65 -22.81
C LEU A 193 6.13 45.80 -23.81
N PRO A 194 4.86 46.23 -24.11
CA PRO A 194 3.71 46.35 -23.17
C PRO A 194 2.25 46.18 -23.71
N GLN A 195 1.30 46.34 -22.77
CA GLN A 195 -0.15 46.66 -22.92
C GLN A 195 -0.40 48.07 -23.54
N PRO A 196 -1.63 48.61 -23.85
CA PRO A 196 -2.97 48.48 -23.18
C PRO A 196 -4.19 48.59 -24.17
N PRO A 197 -5.40 49.20 -23.91
CA PRO A 197 -6.17 49.59 -22.69
C PRO A 197 -7.68 49.15 -22.66
N GLU A 198 -8.51 49.76 -21.78
CA GLU A 198 -9.88 49.36 -21.35
C GLU A 198 -11.08 50.23 -21.85
N THR A 199 -12.27 49.60 -22.08
CA THR A 199 -13.66 50.14 -21.88
C THR A 199 -14.16 51.36 -22.72
N PRO A 200 -15.45 51.85 -22.71
CA PRO A 200 -16.65 51.48 -21.90
C PRO A 200 -18.08 51.42 -22.58
N ARG A 201 -19.04 50.86 -21.81
CA ARG A 201 -20.52 51.13 -21.65
C ARG A 201 -21.46 51.58 -22.81
N ALA A 202 -22.57 50.84 -22.97
CA ALA A 202 -23.97 51.24 -23.31
C ALA A 202 -24.88 49.97 -23.37
N GLU A 203 -26.23 49.97 -23.47
CA GLU A 203 -27.31 50.57 -22.65
C GLU A 203 -28.66 49.81 -22.90
N SER A 204 -29.84 50.34 -22.47
CA SER A 204 -31.23 49.76 -22.53
C SER A 204 -31.53 48.57 -21.57
N ASP A 205 -32.51 48.57 -20.65
CA ASP A 205 -33.85 49.20 -20.49
C ASP A 205 -34.92 48.52 -21.37
N THR A 206 -35.93 47.80 -20.86
CA THR A 206 -37.11 48.39 -20.18
C THR A 206 -38.08 47.34 -19.54
N THR A 207 -38.82 47.78 -18.52
CA THR A 207 -40.19 47.38 -18.09
C THR A 207 -40.57 45.88 -17.91
N LEU A 208 -40.79 45.40 -16.67
CA LEU A 208 -42.05 45.51 -15.89
C LEU A 208 -43.27 44.71 -16.43
N LYS A 209 -43.63 43.64 -15.71
CA LYS A 209 -44.99 43.52 -15.13
C LYS A 209 -44.97 42.74 -13.81
N LYS A 210 -45.84 43.17 -12.90
CA LYS A 210 -45.88 42.82 -11.49
C LYS A 210 -47.29 42.34 -11.19
N ASP A 211 -47.44 41.14 -10.67
CA ASP A 211 -48.64 40.75 -9.94
C ASP A 211 -48.25 40.00 -8.68
N SER A 212 -48.97 40.31 -7.60
CA SER A 212 -48.59 39.94 -6.24
C SER A 212 -49.83 39.64 -5.40
N ARG A 213 -49.86 38.47 -4.76
CA ARG A 213 -50.48 38.29 -3.44
C ARG A 213 -49.97 37.03 -2.73
N SER A 214 -49.59 37.22 -1.46
CA SER A 214 -49.26 36.20 -0.46
C SER A 214 -50.47 35.33 -0.13
N SER A 215 -50.37 34.08 0.33
CA SER A 215 -49.56 33.48 1.41
C SER A 215 -49.55 31.94 1.21
N SER A 216 -48.85 31.06 1.94
CA SER A 216 -48.22 31.08 3.27
C SER A 216 -47.03 30.11 3.35
N ARG A 217 -46.02 30.42 4.19
CA ARG A 217 -44.94 29.47 4.55
C ARG A 217 -45.40 28.49 5.65
N PRO A 218 -44.70 27.36 5.84
CA PRO A 218 -43.73 27.33 6.95
C PRO A 218 -42.27 27.28 6.49
N SER A 219 -41.39 27.90 7.29
CA SER A 219 -39.93 27.79 7.13
C SER A 219 -39.39 26.66 8.01
N SER A 220 -38.67 25.71 7.42
CA SER A 220 -37.57 25.02 8.11
C SER A 220 -36.32 25.17 7.24
N ALA A 221 -35.25 25.73 7.80
CA ALA A 221 -34.16 26.33 7.02
C ALA A 221 -33.29 25.28 6.29
N ARG A 222 -33.68 24.90 5.07
CA ARG A 222 -32.77 24.26 4.12
C ARG A 222 -31.89 25.36 3.52
N SER A 223 -30.68 25.52 4.05
CA SER A 223 -29.63 26.30 3.38
C SER A 223 -29.54 25.81 1.94
N ARG A 224 -29.66 26.73 0.97
CA ARG A 224 -29.62 26.40 -0.46
C ARG A 224 -28.19 26.08 -0.87
N ARG A 225 -27.65 24.94 -0.43
CA ARG A 225 -26.46 24.35 -1.04
C ARG A 225 -26.73 24.22 -2.53
N SER A 226 -25.80 24.74 -3.32
CA SER A 226 -25.85 24.64 -4.76
C SER A 226 -25.41 23.22 -5.15
N SER A 227 -26.40 22.32 -5.27
CA SER A 227 -26.19 20.91 -5.53
C SER A 227 -26.46 20.53 -6.99
N LEU A 228 -25.72 19.55 -7.47
CA LEU A 228 -26.04 18.73 -8.64
C LEU A 228 -26.73 17.45 -8.15
N SER A 229 -27.53 16.82 -8.99
CA SER A 229 -28.13 15.51 -8.71
C SER A 229 -28.12 14.64 -9.96
N ASN A 230 -27.60 13.42 -9.82
CA ASN A 230 -27.50 12.42 -10.87
C ASN A 230 -28.29 11.17 -10.46
N SER A 231 -29.33 10.83 -11.23
CA SER A 231 -30.16 9.62 -11.07
C SER A 231 -29.96 8.75 -12.30
N ILE A 232 -29.49 7.51 -12.11
CA ILE A 232 -29.26 6.51 -13.18
C ILE A 232 -29.83 5.18 -12.72
N THR A 233 -30.85 4.68 -13.43
CA THR A 233 -31.37 3.31 -13.24
C THR A 233 -30.70 2.35 -14.21
N MET A 234 -30.22 1.23 -13.67
CA MET A 234 -29.58 0.14 -14.39
C MET A 234 -30.47 -1.11 -14.26
N THR A 235 -30.79 -1.71 -15.40
CA THR A 235 -31.50 -2.99 -15.48
C THR A 235 -30.59 -4.13 -15.01
N SER A 236 -31.15 -5.30 -14.67
CA SER A 236 -30.35 -6.51 -14.38
C SER A 236 -29.42 -6.85 -15.56
N SER A 237 -28.21 -7.34 -15.25
CA SER A 237 -27.20 -7.69 -16.27
C SER A 237 -27.64 -8.82 -17.20
N THR A 238 -28.64 -9.61 -16.80
CA THR A 238 -29.21 -10.72 -17.56
C THR A 238 -29.88 -10.31 -18.89
N ASN A 239 -30.34 -9.06 -19.02
CA ASN A 239 -31.31 -8.70 -20.06
C ASN A 239 -30.74 -7.92 -21.24
N LYS A 240 -29.55 -7.30 -21.13
CA LYS A 240 -28.94 -6.45 -22.20
C LYS A 240 -27.40 -6.43 -22.19
N ALA A 241 -26.74 -7.58 -22.05
CA ALA A 241 -25.29 -7.65 -22.28
C ALA A 241 -24.99 -7.44 -23.78
N SER A 242 -24.13 -6.47 -24.13
CA SER A 242 -23.64 -6.28 -25.49
C SER A 242 -22.56 -7.31 -25.81
N LYS A 243 -22.99 -8.55 -26.09
CA LYS A 243 -22.09 -9.68 -26.37
C LYS A 243 -21.08 -9.31 -27.47
N ILE A 244 -19.80 -9.46 -27.16
CA ILE A 244 -18.72 -9.44 -28.15
C ILE A 244 -18.45 -10.92 -28.43
N PRO A 245 -19.07 -11.51 -29.47
CA PRO A 245 -18.93 -12.94 -29.71
C PRO A 245 -17.46 -13.30 -29.91
N GLU A 246 -17.06 -14.40 -29.27
CA GLU A 246 -15.75 -15.00 -29.44
C GLU A 246 -15.42 -15.16 -30.94
N PRO A 247 -14.21 -14.79 -31.41
CA PRO A 247 -13.83 -14.95 -32.80
C PRO A 247 -14.02 -16.39 -33.30
N SER A 248 -14.65 -16.54 -34.46
CA SER A 248 -14.72 -17.83 -35.14
C SER A 248 -13.30 -18.30 -35.47
N GLY A 249 -12.91 -19.49 -35.01
CA GLY A 249 -11.55 -19.99 -35.18
C GLY A 249 -10.54 -19.45 -34.16
N LEU A 250 -10.96 -19.03 -32.95
CA LEU A 250 -10.03 -18.57 -31.90
C LEU A 250 -8.94 -19.63 -31.54
N GLN A 251 -9.21 -20.92 -31.79
CA GLN A 251 -8.23 -22.00 -31.63
C GLN A 251 -7.07 -21.92 -32.63
N ASP A 252 -7.28 -21.31 -33.79
CA ASP A 252 -6.27 -21.08 -34.83
C ASP A 252 -5.51 -19.75 -34.62
N TRP A 253 -5.93 -18.94 -33.65
CA TRP A 253 -5.27 -17.67 -33.32
C TRP A 253 -4.10 -17.93 -32.38
N HIS A 254 -3.04 -17.13 -32.55
CA HIS A 254 -1.92 -17.17 -31.63
C HIS A 254 -2.37 -16.68 -30.26
N HIS A 255 -2.05 -17.43 -29.21
CA HIS A 255 -2.45 -17.14 -27.83
C HIS A 255 -1.22 -16.88 -26.96
N SER A 256 -1.36 -15.95 -26.03
CA SER A 256 -0.51 -15.83 -24.84
C SER A 256 -1.37 -15.35 -23.69
N TYR A 257 -1.08 -15.84 -22.50
CA TYR A 257 -1.77 -15.46 -21.27
C TYR A 257 -0.73 -15.12 -20.20
N MET A 258 -1.17 -14.42 -19.17
CA MET A 258 -0.42 -14.21 -17.93
C MET A 258 -1.39 -14.27 -16.76
N LYS A 259 -0.96 -14.83 -15.63
CA LYS A 259 -1.66 -14.67 -14.35
C LYS A 259 -1.20 -13.40 -13.64
N GLY A 260 -1.97 -13.00 -12.64
CA GLY A 260 -1.65 -11.92 -11.73
C GLY A 260 -2.58 -11.90 -10.53
N CYS A 261 -2.42 -10.90 -9.67
CA CYS A 261 -3.26 -10.74 -8.49
C CYS A 261 -3.49 -9.26 -8.19
N PHE A 262 -4.73 -8.90 -7.86
CA PHE A 262 -5.04 -7.65 -7.18
C PHE A 262 -4.82 -7.87 -5.67
N LEU A 263 -3.93 -7.11 -5.06
CA LEU A 263 -3.64 -7.16 -3.62
C LEU A 263 -4.18 -5.89 -2.96
N LEU A 264 -4.84 -6.03 -1.82
CA LEU A 264 -5.34 -4.92 -1.03
C LEU A 264 -4.31 -4.52 0.02
N GLU A 265 -3.87 -3.27 -0.03
CA GLU A 265 -2.85 -2.73 0.87
C GLU A 265 -3.46 -2.18 2.17
N ASP A 266 -2.61 -1.94 3.18
CA ASP A 266 -3.03 -1.43 4.50
C ASP A 266 -3.65 -0.04 4.47
N ASP A 267 -3.27 0.80 3.49
CA ASP A 267 -3.88 2.11 3.26
C ASP A 267 -5.22 2.03 2.50
N GLY A 268 -5.67 0.83 2.15
CA GLY A 268 -6.87 0.56 1.37
C GLY A 268 -6.70 0.82 -0.13
N SER A 269 -5.49 1.09 -0.61
CA SER A 269 -5.18 1.07 -2.04
C SER A 269 -5.11 -0.37 -2.56
N ILE A 270 -5.18 -0.53 -3.88
CA ILE A 270 -5.10 -1.85 -4.54
C ILE A 270 -3.90 -1.84 -5.47
N SER A 271 -2.98 -2.77 -5.26
CA SER A 271 -1.83 -3.00 -6.11
C SER A 271 -2.07 -4.20 -7.04
N SER A 272 -1.32 -4.25 -8.13
CA SER A 272 -1.30 -5.34 -9.12
C SER A 272 -0.05 -5.20 -9.95
N LEU A 273 0.51 -6.31 -10.43
CA LEU A 273 1.50 -6.28 -11.51
C LEU A 273 0.92 -5.58 -12.75
N GLN A 274 1.81 -4.96 -13.53
CA GLN A 274 1.52 -4.50 -14.88
C GLN A 274 2.20 -5.44 -15.87
N TYR A 275 1.81 -5.38 -17.15
CA TYR A 275 2.41 -6.22 -18.18
C TYR A 275 2.76 -5.38 -19.40
N GLN A 276 3.78 -5.80 -20.12
CA GLN A 276 4.10 -5.26 -21.43
C GLN A 276 3.69 -6.28 -22.48
N LEU A 277 2.87 -5.84 -23.44
CA LEU A 277 2.50 -6.57 -24.64
C LEU A 277 3.30 -6.02 -25.82
N HIS A 278 3.96 -6.89 -26.57
CA HIS A 278 4.58 -6.57 -27.85
C HIS A 278 3.85 -7.29 -28.99
N LEU A 279 3.49 -6.53 -30.02
CA LEU A 279 2.85 -6.99 -31.25
C LEU A 279 3.79 -6.76 -32.44
N PRO A 280 4.32 -7.83 -33.08
CA PRO A 280 5.27 -7.69 -34.19
C PRO A 280 4.67 -7.02 -35.45
N GLN A 281 3.36 -7.12 -35.66
CA GLN A 281 2.64 -6.56 -36.80
C GLN A 281 1.23 -6.12 -36.37
N THR A 282 0.60 -5.22 -37.13
CA THR A 282 -0.81 -4.84 -36.96
C THR A 282 -1.70 -6.07 -37.12
N THR A 283 -2.62 -6.30 -36.18
CA THR A 283 -3.40 -7.53 -36.09
C THR A 283 -4.74 -7.30 -35.38
N THR A 284 -5.74 -8.15 -35.66
CA THR A 284 -6.93 -8.24 -34.83
C THR A 284 -6.58 -8.90 -33.50
N VAL A 285 -6.89 -8.24 -32.39
CA VAL A 285 -6.65 -8.71 -31.03
C VAL A 285 -7.96 -8.94 -30.29
N TYR A 286 -8.04 -10.07 -29.60
CA TYR A 286 -9.09 -10.41 -28.64
C TYR A 286 -8.46 -10.49 -27.25
N LEU A 287 -8.76 -9.49 -26.42
CA LEU A 287 -8.24 -9.31 -25.06
C LEU A 287 -9.28 -9.73 -24.04
N THR A 288 -8.85 -10.47 -23.03
CA THR A 288 -9.75 -10.88 -21.95
C THR A 288 -9.06 -10.82 -20.59
N ILE A 289 -9.81 -10.54 -19.53
CA ILE A 289 -9.36 -10.64 -18.13
C ILE A 289 -10.49 -11.19 -17.27
N GLN A 290 -10.20 -12.07 -16.33
CA GLN A 290 -11.18 -12.66 -15.41
C GLN A 290 -10.54 -13.02 -14.06
N PRO A 291 -11.29 -13.00 -12.96
CA PRO A 291 -10.85 -13.61 -11.70
C PRO A 291 -10.47 -15.08 -11.91
N LEU A 292 -9.37 -15.51 -11.30
CA LEU A 292 -8.88 -16.88 -11.38
C LEU A 292 -9.57 -17.74 -10.30
N SER A 293 -10.13 -18.87 -10.72
CA SER A 293 -10.64 -19.88 -9.80
C SER A 293 -9.48 -20.74 -9.32
N LEU A 294 -9.23 -20.71 -8.01
CA LEU A 294 -8.26 -21.57 -7.36
C LEU A 294 -8.86 -22.94 -7.01
N SER A 295 -8.02 -23.90 -6.61
CA SER A 295 -8.37 -25.32 -6.60
C SER A 295 -9.22 -25.72 -5.40
N HIS A 296 -9.13 -24.99 -4.29
CA HIS A 296 -9.75 -25.36 -3.02
C HIS A 296 -10.90 -24.42 -2.63
N GLY A 297 -12.12 -24.86 -2.95
CA GLY A 297 -13.37 -24.29 -2.46
C GLY A 297 -14.47 -25.36 -2.43
N LEU A 298 -14.82 -25.83 -1.23
CA LEU A 298 -15.91 -26.80 -1.01
C LEU A 298 -17.26 -26.25 -1.52
N ASP A 299 -17.67 -26.65 -2.73
CA ASP A 299 -18.98 -26.40 -3.38
C ASP A 299 -19.49 -24.94 -3.45
N LEU A 300 -18.69 -23.97 -2.99
CA LEU A 300 -19.02 -22.56 -2.89
C LEU A 300 -18.03 -21.74 -3.73
N PRO A 301 -18.50 -20.90 -4.67
CA PRO A 301 -17.62 -20.07 -5.48
C PRO A 301 -16.87 -19.07 -4.60
N SER A 302 -15.55 -19.02 -4.78
CA SER A 302 -14.65 -18.17 -4.00
C SER A 302 -15.09 -16.71 -3.99
N SER A 303 -15.01 -16.05 -2.83
CA SER A 303 -15.68 -14.74 -2.66
C SER A 303 -15.13 -13.63 -3.59
N TRP A 304 -13.86 -13.76 -4.01
CA TRP A 304 -13.20 -12.87 -4.97
C TRP A 304 -13.67 -13.06 -6.43
N MET A 305 -14.33 -14.17 -6.78
CA MET A 305 -14.90 -14.36 -8.13
C MET A 305 -15.95 -13.30 -8.48
N THR A 306 -16.47 -12.58 -7.49
CA THR A 306 -17.39 -11.46 -7.68
C THR A 306 -16.68 -10.11 -7.90
N VAL A 307 -15.35 -10.02 -7.77
CA VAL A 307 -14.61 -8.77 -7.96
C VAL A 307 -14.67 -8.34 -9.43
N ASP A 308 -14.97 -7.06 -9.68
CA ASP A 308 -14.93 -6.55 -11.05
C ASP A 308 -13.49 -6.37 -11.50
N THR A 309 -13.15 -6.90 -12.67
CA THR A 309 -11.84 -6.73 -13.30
C THR A 309 -12.00 -5.93 -14.59
N ALA A 310 -10.93 -5.29 -15.02
CA ALA A 310 -10.82 -4.62 -16.30
C ALA A 310 -9.33 -4.56 -16.67
N LEU A 311 -9.03 -4.50 -17.97
CA LEU A 311 -7.68 -4.36 -18.48
C LEU A 311 -7.64 -3.09 -19.32
N PHE A 312 -6.86 -2.10 -18.88
CA PHE A 312 -6.63 -0.88 -19.66
C PHE A 312 -5.37 -1.05 -20.50
N VAL A 313 -5.46 -0.72 -21.79
CA VAL A 313 -4.34 -0.81 -22.73
C VAL A 313 -3.89 0.58 -23.10
N THR A 314 -2.62 0.89 -22.82
CA THR A 314 -2.00 2.16 -23.21
C THR A 314 -0.81 1.92 -24.13
N SER A 315 -0.62 2.77 -25.12
CA SER A 315 0.59 2.76 -25.96
C SER A 315 1.84 3.03 -25.10
N ALA A 316 2.95 2.36 -25.40
CA ALA A 316 4.26 2.71 -24.85
C ALA A 316 4.88 3.82 -25.71
N GLY A 317 4.73 5.07 -25.27
CA GLY A 317 5.34 6.24 -25.92
C GLY A 317 6.84 6.38 -25.64
N GLU A 318 7.52 7.25 -26.39
CA GLU A 318 8.95 7.57 -26.21
C GLU A 318 9.24 8.15 -24.81
N THR A 319 8.29 8.92 -24.25
CA THR A 319 8.32 9.34 -22.84
C THR A 319 7.12 8.78 -22.05
N LYS A 320 7.29 8.69 -20.71
CA LYS A 320 6.25 8.28 -19.76
C LYS A 320 5.01 9.21 -19.75
N GLU A 321 5.04 10.36 -20.45
CA GLU A 321 3.91 11.30 -20.52
C GLU A 321 3.12 11.20 -21.84
N ASP A 322 3.71 10.60 -22.88
CA ASP A 322 3.10 10.45 -24.21
C ASP A 322 2.15 9.24 -24.31
N SER A 323 2.09 8.39 -23.28
CA SER A 323 1.24 7.18 -23.28
C SER A 323 -0.24 7.52 -23.44
N THR A 324 -0.84 7.06 -24.55
CA THR A 324 -2.26 7.25 -24.87
C THR A 324 -3.08 6.03 -24.44
N LEU A 325 -4.30 6.27 -23.95
CA LEU A 325 -5.27 5.17 -23.78
C LEU A 325 -5.72 4.73 -25.16
N VAL A 326 -5.55 3.45 -25.46
CA VAL A 326 -5.93 2.83 -26.75
C VAL A 326 -7.29 2.18 -26.60
N CYS A 327 -7.42 1.21 -25.69
CA CYS A 327 -8.66 0.49 -25.42
C CYS A 327 -8.73 -0.01 -23.97
N PHE A 328 -9.86 -0.60 -23.60
CA PHE A 328 -10.02 -1.29 -22.31
C PHE A 328 -11.17 -2.31 -22.36
N THR A 329 -11.09 -3.35 -21.55
CA THR A 329 -12.17 -4.35 -21.41
C THR A 329 -13.32 -3.76 -20.57
N GLU A 330 -14.48 -3.51 -21.20
CA GLU A 330 -15.69 -3.00 -20.52
C GLU A 330 -16.89 -3.94 -20.67
N THR A 331 -16.90 -4.80 -21.69
CA THR A 331 -17.95 -5.80 -21.91
C THR A 331 -17.78 -6.98 -20.95
N LYS A 332 -18.83 -7.36 -20.22
CA LYS A 332 -18.82 -8.48 -19.26
C LYS A 332 -19.59 -9.69 -19.81
N GLU A 333 -18.91 -10.83 -19.98
CA GLU A 333 -19.50 -12.13 -20.34
C GLU A 333 -19.25 -13.16 -19.22
N LYS A 334 -20.28 -13.46 -18.40
CA LYS A 334 -20.10 -14.12 -17.08
C LYS A 334 -19.06 -13.32 -16.27
N GLU A 335 -18.05 -13.92 -15.66
CA GLU A 335 -16.98 -13.17 -14.95
C GLU A 335 -15.81 -12.75 -15.84
N LYS A 336 -15.93 -12.93 -17.17
CA LYS A 336 -14.89 -12.61 -18.15
C LYS A 336 -15.14 -11.23 -18.77
N TYR A 337 -14.16 -10.33 -18.68
CA TYR A 337 -14.21 -8.99 -19.26
C TYR A 337 -13.43 -8.95 -20.56
N VAL A 338 -14.08 -8.48 -21.62
CA VAL A 338 -13.66 -8.69 -23.01
C VAL A 338 -13.48 -7.38 -23.77
N TRP A 339 -12.50 -7.35 -24.69
CA TRP A 339 -12.37 -6.36 -25.74
C TRP A 339 -11.92 -7.03 -27.04
N LYS A 340 -12.41 -6.54 -28.18
CA LYS A 340 -11.99 -6.96 -29.52
C LYS A 340 -11.77 -5.74 -30.40
N GLY A 341 -10.68 -5.72 -31.15
CA GLY A 341 -10.39 -4.70 -32.15
C GLY A 341 -9.04 -4.90 -32.80
N GLU A 342 -8.71 -4.04 -33.77
CA GLU A 342 -7.39 -4.00 -34.39
C GLU A 342 -6.42 -3.20 -33.50
N LEU A 343 -5.17 -3.67 -33.37
CA LEU A 343 -4.08 -2.95 -32.72
C LEU A 343 -2.88 -2.88 -33.68
N ASP A 344 -2.24 -1.72 -33.74
CA ASP A 344 -1.05 -1.50 -34.57
C ASP A 344 0.17 -2.26 -34.04
N ALA A 345 1.13 -2.53 -34.94
CA ALA A 345 2.45 -3.04 -34.58
C ALA A 345 3.13 -2.12 -33.55
N GLY A 346 3.68 -2.69 -32.48
CA GLY A 346 4.36 -1.92 -31.44
C GLY A 346 4.26 -2.52 -30.05
N THR A 347 4.41 -1.66 -29.05
CA THR A 347 4.48 -2.05 -27.64
C THR A 347 3.43 -1.30 -26.82
N TYR A 348 2.76 -2.04 -25.94
CA TYR A 348 1.64 -1.57 -25.13
C TYR A 348 1.86 -1.97 -23.67
N TYR A 349 1.39 -1.13 -22.75
CA TYR A 349 1.24 -1.51 -21.35
C TYR A 349 -0.19 -1.99 -21.11
N LEU A 350 -0.31 -3.18 -20.54
CA LEU A 350 -1.54 -3.73 -20.01
C LEU A 350 -1.60 -3.42 -18.51
N LEU A 351 -2.64 -2.69 -18.11
CA LEU A 351 -2.84 -2.17 -16.77
C LEU A 351 -4.11 -2.80 -16.17
N PRO A 352 -4.00 -3.88 -15.39
CA PRO A 352 -5.14 -4.46 -14.69
C PRO A 352 -5.77 -3.46 -13.74
N PHE A 353 -7.09 -3.53 -13.61
CA PHE A 353 -7.89 -2.66 -12.77
C PHE A 353 -9.02 -3.43 -12.10
N THR A 354 -9.29 -3.11 -10.84
CA THR A 354 -10.56 -3.40 -10.18
C THR A 354 -11.10 -2.12 -9.56
N SER A 355 -12.43 -1.99 -9.42
CA SER A 355 -13.02 -0.83 -8.76
C SER A 355 -12.80 -0.79 -7.25
N GLY A 356 -12.38 -1.91 -6.64
CA GLY A 356 -12.32 -2.07 -5.19
C GLY A 356 -13.70 -2.08 -4.50
N CYS A 357 -14.81 -2.11 -5.25
CA CYS A 357 -16.14 -2.14 -4.63
C CYS A 357 -16.38 -3.42 -3.81
N ARG A 358 -15.79 -4.54 -4.22
CA ARG A 358 -15.96 -5.89 -3.62
C ARG A 358 -14.67 -6.50 -3.03
N LEU A 359 -13.51 -5.89 -3.26
CA LEU A 359 -12.23 -6.26 -2.63
C LEU A 359 -11.91 -5.23 -1.52
N LYS A 360 -12.15 -5.59 -0.26
CA LYS A 360 -12.04 -4.68 0.91
C LYS A 360 -11.69 -5.44 2.19
N LYS A 361 -10.91 -4.82 3.08
CA LYS A 361 -10.61 -5.32 4.43
C LYS A 361 -11.92 -5.51 5.19
N ARG A 362 -12.23 -6.76 5.56
CA ARG A 362 -13.45 -7.06 6.31
C ARG A 362 -13.27 -6.55 7.74
N SER A 363 -14.23 -5.75 8.22
CA SER A 363 -14.20 -5.24 9.60
C SER A 363 -14.11 -6.40 10.59
N LYS A 364 -13.11 -6.37 11.49
CA LYS A 364 -12.92 -7.32 12.60
C LYS A 364 -14.08 -7.24 13.59
N LYS A 365 -15.26 -7.75 13.22
CA LYS A 365 -16.29 -8.12 14.20
C LYS A 365 -15.77 -9.33 14.95
N SER A 366 -15.22 -9.06 16.14
CA SER A 366 -14.71 -10.06 17.08
C SER A 366 -15.75 -11.15 17.31
N LEU A 367 -15.51 -12.28 16.66
CA LEU A 367 -15.79 -13.60 17.23
C LEU A 367 -14.41 -14.11 17.68
N SER A 368 -14.34 -14.65 18.89
CA SER A 368 -13.13 -15.27 19.43
C SER A 368 -12.91 -16.63 18.77
N ILE A 369 -12.52 -16.61 17.50
CA ILE A 369 -12.17 -17.81 16.72
C ILE A 369 -10.66 -17.99 16.85
N LYS A 370 -10.24 -19.19 17.28
CA LYS A 370 -8.81 -19.53 17.36
C LYS A 370 -8.23 -19.52 15.94
N PRO A 371 -6.99 -19.00 15.73
CA PRO A 371 -6.30 -19.17 14.46
C PRO A 371 -6.10 -20.66 14.16
N ILE A 372 -6.04 -21.01 12.87
CA ILE A 372 -5.75 -22.38 12.44
C ILE A 372 -4.28 -22.70 12.76
N GLU A 373 -4.00 -23.93 13.22
CA GLU A 373 -2.62 -24.39 13.41
C GLU A 373 -1.96 -24.64 12.04
N LEU A 374 -0.81 -24.01 11.82
CA LEU A 374 -0.05 -24.07 10.56
C LEU A 374 0.83 -25.32 10.46
N VAL A 375 1.36 -25.74 11.60
CA VAL A 375 2.24 -26.90 11.75
C VAL A 375 1.71 -27.84 12.82
N TYR A 376 2.01 -29.12 12.67
CA TYR A 376 1.74 -30.15 13.67
C TYR A 376 3.01 -30.98 13.92
N ARG A 377 3.10 -31.65 15.07
CA ARG A 377 4.14 -32.65 15.32
C ARG A 377 3.61 -34.02 14.94
N THR A 378 4.40 -34.75 14.13
CA THR A 378 4.11 -36.13 13.72
C THR A 378 4.32 -37.11 14.87
N ASP A 379 3.91 -38.37 14.68
CA ASP A 379 4.21 -39.47 15.63
C ASP A 379 5.73 -39.72 15.81
N THR A 380 6.57 -39.28 14.87
CA THR A 380 8.05 -39.33 14.97
C THR A 380 8.64 -38.15 15.77
N GLY A 381 7.82 -37.14 16.10
CA GLY A 381 8.24 -35.92 16.80
C GLY A 381 8.77 -34.80 15.90
N GLU A 382 8.80 -35.04 14.59
CA GLU A 382 9.16 -34.07 13.56
C GLU A 382 8.03 -33.07 13.33
N LEU A 383 8.35 -31.85 12.90
CA LEU A 383 7.36 -30.83 12.54
C LEU A 383 6.98 -30.98 11.07
N ASP A 384 5.69 -30.82 10.77
CA ASP A 384 5.17 -30.91 9.41
C ASP A 384 4.01 -29.92 9.16
N LEU A 385 3.80 -29.53 7.89
CA LEU A 385 2.77 -28.58 7.49
C LEU A 385 1.38 -29.21 7.54
N THR A 386 0.40 -28.53 8.14
CA THR A 386 -1.01 -28.99 8.11
C THR A 386 -1.53 -29.05 6.68
N ARG A 387 -2.50 -29.94 6.42
CA ARG A 387 -3.10 -30.10 5.08
C ARG A 387 -3.65 -28.77 4.58
N GLU A 388 -4.32 -28.03 5.44
CA GLU A 388 -4.94 -26.74 5.17
C GLU A 388 -3.89 -25.70 4.75
N LEU A 389 -2.70 -25.68 5.38
CA LEU A 389 -1.61 -24.83 4.94
C LEU A 389 -1.01 -25.29 3.60
N ARG A 390 -0.86 -26.59 3.35
CA ARG A 390 -0.39 -27.10 2.04
C ARG A 390 -1.35 -26.73 0.91
N GLU A 391 -2.66 -26.76 1.15
CA GLU A 391 -3.66 -26.30 0.18
C GLU A 391 -3.46 -24.80 -0.13
N VAL A 392 -3.28 -23.96 0.90
CA VAL A 392 -2.99 -22.53 0.74
C VAL A 392 -1.66 -22.24 0.05
N LEU A 393 -0.59 -22.95 0.37
CA LEU A 393 0.71 -22.80 -0.30
C LEU A 393 0.64 -23.25 -1.77
N SER A 394 -0.23 -24.22 -2.10
CA SER A 394 -0.47 -24.66 -3.47
C SER A 394 -1.23 -23.61 -4.26
N ASP A 395 -2.20 -22.95 -3.63
CA ASP A 395 -2.91 -21.81 -4.21
C ASP A 395 -2.00 -20.57 -4.33
N ILE A 396 -1.11 -20.31 -3.38
CA ILE A 396 -0.05 -19.27 -3.49
C ILE A 396 0.85 -19.57 -4.69
N PHE A 397 1.36 -20.80 -4.81
CA PHE A 397 2.16 -21.24 -5.95
C PHE A 397 1.45 -20.98 -7.28
N GLU A 398 0.16 -21.32 -7.36
CA GLU A 398 -0.67 -21.11 -8.55
C GLU A 398 -0.81 -19.63 -8.96
N VAL A 399 -0.77 -18.72 -7.97
CA VAL A 399 -0.84 -17.26 -8.18
C VAL A 399 0.49 -16.65 -8.60
N ILE A 400 1.63 -17.20 -8.13
CA ILE A 400 2.98 -16.68 -8.43
C ILE A 400 3.66 -17.35 -9.64
N ASP A 401 3.15 -18.51 -10.10
CA ASP A 401 3.41 -19.12 -11.41
C ASP A 401 2.71 -18.29 -12.50
N LEU A 402 3.34 -17.19 -12.93
CA LEU A 402 2.72 -16.14 -13.73
C LEU A 402 2.52 -16.56 -15.19
N ASP A 403 3.40 -17.39 -15.74
CA ASP A 403 3.25 -17.95 -17.10
C ASP A 403 2.45 -19.27 -17.15
N GLY A 404 2.13 -19.84 -15.99
CA GLY A 404 1.34 -21.08 -15.87
C GLY A 404 2.09 -22.35 -16.28
N ASN A 405 3.43 -22.33 -16.33
CA ASN A 405 4.23 -23.49 -16.71
C ASN A 405 4.34 -24.55 -15.59
N GLY A 406 3.93 -24.22 -14.37
CA GLY A 406 3.94 -25.10 -13.20
C GLY A 406 5.28 -25.15 -12.44
N LEU A 407 6.18 -24.20 -12.73
CA LEU A 407 7.50 -24.02 -12.11
C LEU A 407 7.75 -22.52 -11.90
N LEU A 408 8.50 -22.14 -10.87
CA LEU A 408 8.81 -20.74 -10.59
C LEU A 408 10.21 -20.38 -11.09
N SER A 409 10.27 -19.42 -12.01
CA SER A 409 11.51 -18.70 -12.34
C SER A 409 12.03 -17.88 -11.16
N LEU A 410 13.30 -17.44 -11.25
CA LEU A 410 13.87 -16.50 -10.28
C LEU A 410 13.10 -15.16 -10.30
N GLU A 411 12.59 -14.77 -11.46
CA GLU A 411 11.79 -13.56 -11.65
C GLU A 411 10.44 -13.67 -10.92
N GLU A 412 9.75 -14.82 -11.05
CA GLU A 412 8.48 -15.12 -10.36
C GLU A 412 8.66 -15.24 -8.85
N TYR A 413 9.66 -16.01 -8.40
CA TYR A 413 10.01 -16.12 -6.99
C TYR A 413 10.38 -14.75 -6.39
N ASN A 414 11.01 -13.86 -7.16
CA ASN A 414 11.30 -12.49 -6.72
C ASN A 414 10.06 -11.57 -6.63
N PHE A 415 8.94 -11.89 -7.29
CA PHE A 415 7.68 -11.17 -7.04
C PHE A 415 7.03 -11.60 -5.73
N PHE A 416 7.16 -12.89 -5.37
CA PHE A 416 6.75 -13.42 -4.07
C PHE A 416 7.60 -12.80 -2.93
N GLU A 417 8.93 -12.95 -2.97
CA GLU A 417 9.85 -12.40 -1.96
C GLU A 417 9.69 -10.89 -1.75
N LEU A 418 9.62 -10.12 -2.83
CA LEU A 418 9.47 -8.66 -2.72
C LEU A 418 8.15 -8.25 -2.06
N ARG A 419 7.15 -9.15 -2.04
CA ARG A 419 5.88 -8.95 -1.35
C ARG A 419 5.91 -9.42 0.11
N THR A 420 6.53 -10.57 0.39
CA THR A 420 6.54 -11.21 1.72
C THR A 420 7.67 -10.69 2.61
N SER A 421 8.93 -10.80 2.16
CA SER A 421 10.11 -10.36 2.88
C SER A 421 10.47 -8.89 2.62
N GLY A 422 10.04 -8.35 1.47
CA GLY A 422 10.33 -6.98 1.04
C GLY A 422 11.71 -6.81 0.42
N GLU A 423 12.44 -7.91 0.22
CA GLU A 423 13.75 -7.94 -0.44
C GLU A 423 13.70 -8.86 -1.68
N LYS A 424 14.82 -9.07 -2.35
CA LYS A 424 14.89 -9.95 -3.54
C LYS A 424 15.88 -11.06 -3.29
N CYS A 425 15.50 -12.28 -3.64
CA CYS A 425 16.44 -13.39 -3.76
C CYS A 425 17.47 -13.05 -4.84
N ASP A 426 18.72 -12.88 -4.43
CA ASP A 426 19.83 -12.69 -5.35
C ASP A 426 20.26 -14.02 -6.00
N LYS A 427 21.22 -13.94 -6.93
CA LYS A 427 21.65 -15.10 -7.73
C LYS A 427 22.39 -16.16 -6.92
N ASP A 428 23.04 -15.75 -5.83
CA ASP A 428 23.84 -16.62 -4.98
C ASP A 428 22.90 -17.36 -4.01
N SER A 429 21.94 -16.65 -3.41
CA SER A 429 20.84 -17.22 -2.63
C SER A 429 20.01 -18.20 -3.48
N TRP A 430 19.69 -17.84 -4.73
CA TRP A 430 18.98 -18.73 -5.65
C TRP A 430 19.82 -19.95 -6.07
N ALA A 431 21.15 -19.86 -6.05
CA ALA A 431 22.01 -21.03 -6.25
C ALA A 431 21.93 -21.99 -5.06
N VAL A 432 21.89 -21.47 -3.83
CA VAL A 432 21.62 -22.28 -2.63
C VAL A 432 20.24 -22.94 -2.72
N CYS A 433 19.19 -22.23 -3.14
CA CYS A 433 17.87 -22.85 -3.35
C CYS A 433 17.92 -24.00 -4.38
N LYS A 434 18.69 -23.84 -5.47
CA LYS A 434 18.87 -24.89 -6.49
C LYS A 434 19.57 -26.15 -6.02
N GLU A 435 20.42 -26.05 -5.00
CA GLU A 435 21.18 -27.18 -4.46
C GLU A 435 20.42 -27.95 -3.38
N ASN A 436 19.43 -27.32 -2.73
CA ASN A 436 18.76 -27.86 -1.54
C ASN A 436 17.27 -28.25 -1.74
N PHE A 437 16.59 -27.76 -2.78
CA PHE A 437 15.16 -28.01 -3.02
C PHE A 437 14.89 -28.62 -4.40
N ASP A 438 13.71 -29.24 -4.60
CA ASP A 438 13.34 -29.82 -5.91
C ASP A 438 13.23 -28.74 -7.01
N MET A 439 14.07 -28.88 -8.05
CA MET A 439 14.14 -27.99 -9.21
C MET A 439 13.93 -28.75 -10.51
N ARG A 440 13.28 -28.10 -11.49
CA ARG A 440 13.18 -28.58 -12.87
C ARG A 440 13.53 -27.46 -13.83
N LYS A 441 14.40 -27.71 -14.83
CA LYS A 441 14.88 -26.70 -15.80
C LYS A 441 15.48 -25.43 -15.14
N ASN A 442 16.08 -25.55 -13.95
CA ASN A 442 16.58 -24.44 -13.10
C ASN A 442 15.48 -23.51 -12.53
N GLN A 443 14.22 -23.97 -12.51
CA GLN A 443 13.06 -23.33 -11.90
C GLN A 443 12.55 -24.18 -10.72
N LEU A 444 11.98 -23.56 -9.70
CA LEU A 444 11.52 -24.22 -8.47
C LEU A 444 10.21 -24.95 -8.72
N THR A 445 10.12 -26.23 -8.34
CA THR A 445 8.86 -26.98 -8.51
C THR A 445 7.87 -26.64 -7.39
N ARG A 446 6.60 -27.02 -7.56
CA ARG A 446 5.61 -26.95 -6.47
C ARG A 446 6.04 -27.73 -5.23
N GLN A 447 6.75 -28.84 -5.41
CA GLN A 447 7.28 -29.64 -4.30
C GLN A 447 8.45 -28.92 -3.61
N GLY A 448 9.39 -28.36 -4.37
CA GLY A 448 10.50 -27.58 -3.80
C GLY A 448 10.02 -26.31 -3.07
N PHE A 449 8.95 -25.67 -3.55
CA PHE A 449 8.32 -24.55 -2.84
C PHE A 449 7.69 -24.98 -1.50
N MET A 450 7.06 -26.15 -1.44
CA MET A 450 6.55 -26.72 -0.19
C MET A 450 7.67 -27.07 0.80
N GLU A 451 8.79 -27.60 0.30
CA GLU A 451 9.97 -27.95 1.09
C GLU A 451 10.64 -26.70 1.66
N LEU A 452 10.72 -25.60 0.89
CA LEU A 452 11.23 -24.31 1.33
C LEU A 452 10.38 -23.72 2.46
N ASN A 453 9.05 -23.69 2.28
CA ASN A 453 8.13 -23.21 3.33
C ASN A 453 8.10 -24.15 4.55
N LEU A 454 8.28 -25.47 4.36
CA LEU A 454 8.43 -26.41 5.48
C LEU A 454 9.73 -26.18 6.24
N MET A 455 10.84 -25.88 5.56
CA MET A 455 12.09 -25.52 6.21
C MET A 455 11.89 -24.29 7.10
N GLU A 456 11.34 -23.19 6.57
CA GLU A 456 10.97 -21.98 7.33
C GLU A 456 10.06 -22.34 8.53
N ALA A 457 9.04 -23.17 8.31
CA ALA A 457 8.11 -23.64 9.35
C ALA A 457 8.74 -24.51 10.45
N THR A 458 9.93 -25.07 10.20
CA THR A 458 10.68 -25.91 11.18
C THR A 458 11.75 -25.13 11.93
N GLU A 459 12.02 -23.88 11.53
CA GLU A 459 12.92 -23.00 12.29
C GLU A 459 12.31 -22.62 13.65
N LYS A 460 13.16 -22.23 14.61
CA LYS A 460 12.76 -21.75 15.95
C LYS A 460 11.80 -22.69 16.71
N ASP A 461 12.00 -24.01 16.61
CA ASP A 461 11.16 -25.05 17.25
C ASP A 461 9.69 -25.11 16.76
N GLY A 462 9.40 -24.50 15.60
CA GLY A 462 8.08 -24.52 14.96
C GLY A 462 7.25 -23.27 15.18
N ASP A 463 7.88 -22.09 15.29
CA ASP A 463 7.20 -20.80 15.43
C ASP A 463 6.50 -20.42 14.12
N PRO A 464 5.15 -20.34 14.07
CA PRO A 464 4.42 -20.02 12.86
C PRO A 464 4.40 -18.51 12.53
N ALA A 465 5.07 -17.65 13.31
CA ALA A 465 5.02 -16.19 13.14
C ALA A 465 5.45 -15.73 11.75
N ASP A 466 6.59 -16.21 11.23
CA ASP A 466 7.12 -15.79 9.93
C ASP A 466 6.21 -16.28 8.78
N LEU A 467 5.72 -17.52 8.86
CA LEU A 467 4.70 -18.04 7.95
C LEU A 467 3.44 -17.17 7.93
N TRP A 468 2.96 -16.71 9.10
CA TRP A 468 1.79 -15.84 9.16
C TRP A 468 2.01 -14.49 8.47
N VAL A 469 3.22 -13.91 8.56
CA VAL A 469 3.58 -12.70 7.81
C VAL A 469 3.51 -12.96 6.31
N THR A 470 4.04 -14.08 5.84
CA THR A 470 3.96 -14.53 4.43
C THR A 470 2.51 -14.70 3.96
N LEU A 471 1.66 -15.36 4.75
CA LEU A 471 0.25 -15.59 4.44
C LEU A 471 -0.57 -14.29 4.40
N GLU A 472 -0.39 -13.41 5.40
CA GLU A 472 -1.08 -12.11 5.46
C GLU A 472 -0.61 -11.19 4.32
N ALA A 473 0.68 -11.19 3.98
CA ALA A 473 1.20 -10.45 2.81
C ALA A 473 0.58 -10.93 1.49
N MET A 474 0.32 -12.24 1.34
CA MET A 474 -0.38 -12.82 0.19
C MET A 474 -1.91 -12.65 0.24
N GLY A 475 -2.47 -12.05 1.30
CA GLY A 475 -3.88 -11.68 1.42
C GLY A 475 -4.79 -12.72 2.07
N TYR A 476 -4.21 -13.75 2.71
CA TYR A 476 -4.93 -14.71 3.54
C TYR A 476 -5.16 -14.16 4.95
N ASN A 477 -6.27 -14.54 5.58
CA ASN A 477 -6.52 -14.25 6.99
C ASN A 477 -6.08 -15.41 7.91
N ARG A 478 -6.18 -15.22 9.23
CA ARG A 478 -5.91 -16.24 10.27
C ARG A 478 -6.83 -17.48 10.23
N MET A 479 -7.81 -17.51 9.31
CA MET A 479 -8.68 -18.65 9.00
C MET A 479 -8.30 -19.33 7.67
N LEU A 480 -7.16 -18.98 7.08
CA LEU A 480 -6.69 -19.47 5.78
C LEU A 480 -7.65 -19.15 4.61
N GLU A 481 -8.53 -18.15 4.77
CA GLU A 481 -9.36 -17.64 3.67
C GLU A 481 -8.63 -16.52 2.93
N LEU A 482 -8.56 -16.58 1.61
CA LEU A 482 -8.09 -15.47 0.76
C LEU A 482 -9.17 -14.36 0.73
N VAL A 483 -8.88 -13.23 1.37
CA VAL A 483 -9.85 -12.13 1.59
C VAL A 483 -9.33 -10.74 1.25
N GLU A 484 -8.02 -10.55 1.22
CA GLU A 484 -7.36 -9.28 0.85
C GLU A 484 -6.64 -9.38 -0.51
N ALA A 485 -6.97 -10.42 -1.30
CA ALA A 485 -6.47 -10.59 -2.66
C ALA A 485 -7.57 -11.05 -3.64
N CYS A 486 -7.35 -10.80 -4.93
CA CYS A 486 -8.13 -11.35 -6.04
C CYS A 486 -7.19 -11.77 -7.18
N PRO A 487 -6.81 -13.05 -7.25
CA PRO A 487 -6.12 -13.64 -8.39
C PRO A 487 -6.91 -13.42 -9.69
N PHE A 488 -6.20 -13.24 -10.80
CA PHE A 488 -6.77 -13.09 -12.14
C PHE A 488 -5.89 -13.72 -13.21
N GLN A 489 -6.50 -14.02 -14.35
CA GLN A 489 -5.81 -14.34 -15.60
C GLN A 489 -6.17 -13.28 -16.64
N LEU A 490 -5.19 -12.88 -17.45
CA LEU A 490 -5.40 -12.14 -18.69
C LEU A 490 -4.98 -13.00 -19.88
N ASP A 491 -5.71 -12.88 -20.98
CA ASP A 491 -5.48 -13.60 -22.23
C ASP A 491 -5.42 -12.61 -23.40
N VAL A 492 -4.47 -12.84 -24.29
CA VAL A 492 -4.28 -12.10 -25.54
C VAL A 492 -4.28 -13.12 -26.68
N HIS A 493 -5.29 -13.04 -27.54
CA HIS A 493 -5.31 -13.79 -28.79
C HIS A 493 -5.11 -12.82 -29.96
N CYS A 494 -4.23 -13.16 -30.90
CA CYS A 494 -3.91 -12.37 -32.08
C CYS A 494 -4.05 -13.17 -33.37
N GLU A 495 -4.59 -12.53 -34.39
CA GLU A 495 -4.77 -13.11 -35.72
C GLU A 495 -3.45 -13.09 -36.50
N GLY A 496 -2.89 -14.27 -36.78
CA GLY A 496 -1.72 -14.45 -37.65
C GLY A 496 -0.36 -13.91 -37.14
N THR A 497 -0.24 -13.55 -35.85
CA THR A 497 1.04 -13.16 -35.25
C THR A 497 1.12 -13.57 -33.78
N GLN A 498 2.28 -14.03 -33.32
CA GLN A 498 2.48 -14.41 -31.92
C GLN A 498 2.65 -13.15 -31.06
N PRO A 499 1.73 -12.85 -30.11
CA PRO A 499 1.97 -11.81 -29.12
C PRO A 499 3.07 -12.27 -28.15
N ALA A 500 3.85 -11.32 -27.64
CA ALA A 500 4.75 -11.55 -26.51
C ALA A 500 4.28 -10.71 -25.32
N ILE A 501 4.07 -11.36 -24.17
CA ILE A 501 3.68 -10.70 -22.92
C ILE A 501 4.78 -10.94 -21.89
N GLN A 502 5.13 -9.92 -21.11
CA GLN A 502 6.03 -10.06 -19.97
C GLN A 502 5.52 -9.26 -18.76
N PRO A 503 5.67 -9.77 -17.52
CA PRO A 503 5.34 -9.02 -16.31
C PRO A 503 6.31 -7.86 -16.12
N LEU A 504 5.82 -6.74 -15.60
CA LEU A 504 6.56 -5.50 -15.45
C LEU A 504 6.25 -4.83 -14.11
N THR A 505 7.30 -4.48 -13.36
CA THR A 505 7.20 -3.49 -12.29
C THR A 505 7.43 -2.11 -12.90
N LEU A 506 6.39 -1.27 -12.93
CA LEU A 506 6.46 0.07 -13.50
C LEU A 506 6.17 1.12 -12.41
N ASP A 507 7.17 1.93 -12.04
CA ASP A 507 7.05 3.01 -11.06
C ASP A 507 5.86 3.96 -11.36
N SER A 508 5.61 4.18 -12.66
CA SER A 508 4.52 5.03 -13.15
C SER A 508 3.22 4.27 -13.40
N GLY A 509 3.14 2.96 -13.14
CA GLY A 509 1.96 2.12 -13.35
C GLY A 509 0.69 2.70 -12.72
N PRO A 510 0.67 3.06 -11.43
CA PRO A 510 -0.47 3.71 -10.80
C PRO A 510 -0.84 5.07 -11.44
N LYS A 511 0.16 5.90 -11.82
CA LYS A 511 -0.06 7.18 -12.51
C LYS A 511 -0.70 6.96 -13.89
N LEU A 512 -0.20 6.01 -14.68
CA LEU A 512 -0.72 5.67 -16.01
C LEU A 512 -2.14 5.08 -15.91
N LEU A 513 -2.40 4.20 -14.95
CA LEU A 513 -3.72 3.61 -14.73
C LEU A 513 -4.74 4.68 -14.32
N ILE A 514 -4.37 5.59 -13.42
CA ILE A 514 -5.22 6.74 -13.07
C ILE A 514 -5.47 7.63 -14.30
N GLN A 515 -4.45 7.92 -15.11
CA GLN A 515 -4.62 8.70 -16.34
C GLN A 515 -5.52 8.00 -17.37
N ALA A 516 -5.37 6.70 -17.57
CA ALA A 516 -6.22 5.87 -18.43
C ALA A 516 -7.68 5.87 -17.95
N LEU A 517 -7.90 5.70 -16.64
CA LEU A 517 -9.22 5.75 -16.03
C LEU A 517 -9.87 7.14 -16.15
N GLN A 518 -9.10 8.22 -15.99
CA GLN A 518 -9.59 9.59 -16.23
C GLN A 518 -9.93 9.83 -17.72
N LYS A 519 -9.08 9.36 -18.65
CA LYS A 519 -9.32 9.46 -20.10
C LYS A 519 -10.61 8.71 -20.47
N SER A 520 -10.78 7.45 -20.04
CA SER A 520 -11.99 6.65 -20.36
C SER A 520 -13.29 7.26 -19.83
N ILE A 521 -13.31 7.77 -18.59
CA ILE A 521 -14.50 8.42 -18.01
C ILE A 521 -14.85 9.71 -18.77
N THR A 522 -13.85 10.53 -19.10
CA THR A 522 -14.08 11.83 -19.76
C THR A 522 -14.35 11.73 -21.26
N ALA A 523 -13.93 10.65 -21.93
CA ALA A 523 -14.16 10.45 -23.36
C ALA A 523 -15.63 10.17 -23.71
N LYS A 524 -16.34 9.40 -22.87
CA LYS A 524 -17.72 8.95 -23.14
C LYS A 524 -18.80 9.90 -22.62
N THR A 525 -18.48 10.89 -21.78
CA THR A 525 -19.50 11.66 -21.05
C THR A 525 -19.36 13.18 -21.06
N GLY A 526 -20.50 13.84 -21.23
CA GLY A 526 -20.63 15.29 -21.08
C GLY A 526 -20.45 15.74 -19.63
N ALA A 527 -19.60 16.75 -19.45
CA ALA A 527 -19.33 17.36 -18.15
C ALA A 527 -20.55 18.14 -17.64
N LYS A 528 -20.95 17.94 -16.38
CA LYS A 528 -21.96 18.77 -15.71
C LYS A 528 -21.26 19.73 -14.75
N ALA A 529 -21.43 21.03 -14.96
CA ALA A 529 -20.96 22.02 -13.99
C ALA A 529 -21.70 21.84 -12.65
N LEU A 530 -20.96 21.84 -11.54
CA LEU A 530 -21.54 21.83 -10.21
C LEU A 530 -22.26 23.16 -10.01
N ARG A 531 -23.54 23.12 -9.61
CA ARG A 531 -24.38 24.33 -9.53
C ARG A 531 -23.68 25.39 -8.68
N GLY A 532 -23.58 26.62 -9.20
CA GLY A 532 -22.90 27.73 -8.51
C GLY A 532 -21.37 27.71 -8.53
N GLN A 533 -20.74 26.84 -9.34
CA GLN A 533 -19.29 26.76 -9.53
C GLN A 533 -18.96 26.47 -11.00
N ASP A 534 -18.71 27.51 -11.79
CA ASP A 534 -18.43 27.38 -13.23
C ASP A 534 -17.10 26.66 -13.55
N ASN A 535 -16.24 26.49 -12.54
CA ASN A 535 -14.93 25.85 -12.64
C ASN A 535 -14.87 24.42 -12.08
N VAL A 536 -15.96 23.87 -11.53
CA VAL A 536 -15.99 22.50 -10.98
C VAL A 536 -16.95 21.64 -11.80
N PHE A 537 -16.44 20.58 -12.41
CA PHE A 537 -17.18 19.72 -13.33
C PHE A 537 -17.27 18.29 -12.82
N ILE A 538 -18.48 17.73 -12.84
CA ILE A 538 -18.76 16.33 -12.53
C ILE A 538 -18.95 15.56 -13.84
N TYR A 539 -18.20 14.48 -14.00
CA TYR A 539 -18.37 13.49 -15.05
C TYR A 539 -18.90 12.21 -14.41
N THR A 540 -19.88 11.57 -15.03
CA THR A 540 -20.49 10.32 -14.53
C THR A 540 -20.61 9.34 -15.69
N ASN A 541 -19.59 8.50 -15.87
CA ASN A 541 -19.62 7.45 -16.88
C ASN A 541 -20.50 6.30 -16.46
N ARG A 542 -21.45 5.95 -17.33
CA ARG A 542 -22.32 4.77 -17.21
C ARG A 542 -21.78 3.70 -18.14
N GLY A 543 -20.98 2.79 -17.61
CA GLY A 543 -20.60 1.55 -18.29
C GLY A 543 -21.73 0.51 -18.25
N GLU A 544 -21.45 -0.69 -18.76
CA GLU A 544 -22.43 -1.79 -18.82
C GLU A 544 -22.80 -2.32 -17.42
N HIS A 545 -21.81 -2.51 -16.56
CA HIS A 545 -21.93 -3.13 -15.23
C HIS A 545 -21.48 -2.19 -14.08
N ARG A 546 -20.83 -1.05 -14.40
CA ARG A 546 -20.20 -0.13 -13.45
C ARG A 546 -20.53 1.32 -13.77
N ILE A 547 -20.80 2.13 -12.74
CA ILE A 547 -20.86 3.60 -12.86
C ILE A 547 -19.59 4.18 -12.23
N SER A 548 -18.91 5.08 -12.94
CA SER A 548 -17.68 5.74 -12.48
C SER A 548 -17.86 7.25 -12.49
N SER A 549 -17.62 7.92 -11.36
CA SER A 549 -17.73 9.38 -11.26
C SER A 549 -16.37 10.04 -11.05
N LEU A 550 -16.12 11.14 -11.77
CA LEU A 550 -14.88 11.91 -11.74
C LEU A 550 -15.21 13.39 -11.52
N ILE A 551 -14.42 14.06 -10.69
CA ILE A 551 -14.50 15.49 -10.43
C ILE A 551 -13.29 16.16 -11.07
N ALA A 552 -13.53 17.14 -11.92
CA ALA A 552 -12.50 18.00 -12.51
C ALA A 552 -12.59 19.39 -11.91
N ASN A 553 -11.56 19.77 -11.16
CA ASN A 553 -11.42 21.11 -10.60
C ASN A 553 -10.55 21.96 -11.55
N LYS A 554 -11.16 22.89 -12.29
CA LYS A 554 -10.45 23.87 -13.13
C LYS A 554 -10.11 25.17 -12.38
N ALA A 555 -10.52 25.31 -11.12
CA ALA A 555 -10.21 26.49 -10.32
C ALA A 555 -8.75 26.49 -9.84
N ASN A 556 -8.27 27.69 -9.45
CA ASN A 556 -6.92 27.91 -8.92
C ASN A 556 -6.77 27.52 -7.43
N GLN A 557 -7.84 27.06 -6.78
CA GLN A 557 -7.86 26.66 -5.37
C GLN A 557 -8.37 25.23 -5.22
N LYS A 558 -8.02 24.55 -4.13
CA LYS A 558 -8.63 23.26 -3.79
C LYS A 558 -10.13 23.42 -3.56
N VAL A 559 -10.91 22.40 -3.88
CA VAL A 559 -12.37 22.37 -3.64
C VAL A 559 -12.76 21.11 -2.89
N THR A 560 -13.70 21.22 -1.96
CA THR A 560 -14.21 20.08 -1.21
C THR A 560 -15.66 19.80 -1.61
N VAL A 561 -15.86 18.69 -2.32
CA VAL A 561 -17.16 18.27 -2.84
C VAL A 561 -17.73 17.19 -1.92
N HIS A 562 -18.90 17.46 -1.36
CA HIS A 562 -19.69 16.50 -0.60
C HIS A 562 -20.55 15.66 -1.55
N VAL A 563 -20.43 14.35 -1.43
CA VAL A 563 -21.07 13.35 -2.29
C VAL A 563 -22.01 12.52 -1.41
N ASN A 564 -23.30 12.50 -1.74
CA ASN A 564 -24.30 11.72 -1.02
C ASN A 564 -24.99 10.74 -1.98
N ASN A 565 -24.85 9.44 -1.69
CA ASN A 565 -25.47 8.33 -2.43
C ASN A 565 -26.59 7.62 -1.65
N GLU A 566 -27.09 8.15 -0.52
CA GLU A 566 -28.03 7.45 0.39
C GLU A 566 -29.34 7.01 -0.28
N GLN A 567 -29.75 7.71 -1.33
CA GLN A 567 -30.94 7.37 -2.11
C GLN A 567 -30.69 6.26 -3.14
N SER A 568 -29.45 5.79 -3.27
CA SER A 568 -29.08 4.70 -4.16
C SER A 568 -29.58 3.36 -3.61
N ARG A 569 -30.00 2.46 -4.49
CA ARG A 569 -30.58 1.15 -4.13
C ARG A 569 -29.83 0.03 -4.83
N ASN A 570 -29.60 -1.07 -4.11
CA ASN A 570 -28.82 -2.21 -4.60
C ASN A 570 -27.42 -1.80 -5.11
N CYS A 571 -26.76 -0.85 -4.44
CA CYS A 571 -25.47 -0.27 -4.86
C CYS A 571 -24.39 -0.45 -3.79
N CYS A 572 -23.17 -0.82 -4.17
CA CYS A 572 -21.97 -0.68 -3.34
C CYS A 572 -20.99 0.32 -3.97
N SER A 573 -20.34 1.14 -3.14
CA SER A 573 -19.36 2.15 -3.56
C SER A 573 -17.94 1.70 -3.25
N SER A 574 -16.97 2.03 -4.11
CA SER A 574 -15.54 1.81 -3.84
C SER A 574 -15.06 2.47 -2.55
N ARG A 575 -15.68 3.59 -2.16
CA ARG A 575 -15.40 4.32 -0.91
C ARG A 575 -15.91 3.62 0.36
N GLY A 576 -16.69 2.54 0.24
CA GLY A 576 -17.32 1.85 1.39
C GLY A 576 -18.43 2.64 2.12
N MET A 577 -18.59 3.93 1.83
CA MET A 577 -19.55 4.83 2.47
C MET A 577 -20.61 5.33 1.48
N SER A 578 -21.83 5.56 1.96
CA SER A 578 -22.91 6.20 1.19
C SER A 578 -22.71 7.71 1.08
N VAL A 579 -22.20 8.36 2.13
CA VAL A 579 -21.94 9.81 2.19
C VAL A 579 -20.48 10.06 2.57
N PHE A 580 -19.81 10.95 1.84
CA PHE A 580 -18.43 11.34 2.12
C PHE A 580 -18.10 12.71 1.50
N ALA A 581 -16.96 13.28 1.89
CA ALA A 581 -16.39 14.48 1.28
C ALA A 581 -15.12 14.12 0.50
N VAL A 582 -14.86 14.85 -0.59
CA VAL A 582 -13.71 14.65 -1.47
C VAL A 582 -13.02 15.99 -1.68
N GLU A 583 -11.77 16.11 -1.23
CA GLU A 583 -10.90 17.23 -1.61
C GLU A 583 -10.31 16.99 -3.00
N VAL A 584 -10.41 17.99 -3.87
CA VAL A 584 -9.86 17.96 -5.24
C VAL A 584 -8.91 19.15 -5.41
N PRO A 585 -7.58 18.91 -5.52
CA PRO A 585 -6.60 19.98 -5.68
C PRO A 585 -6.85 20.89 -6.89
N ALA A 586 -6.33 22.11 -6.83
CA ALA A 586 -6.44 23.10 -7.91
C ALA A 586 -5.95 22.52 -9.24
N ARG A 587 -6.68 22.78 -10.33
CA ARG A 587 -6.33 22.35 -11.70
C ARG A 587 -6.14 20.83 -11.90
N THR A 588 -6.70 19.99 -11.03
CA THR A 588 -6.60 18.52 -11.14
C THR A 588 -7.94 17.85 -11.49
N LYS A 589 -7.86 16.58 -11.87
CA LYS A 589 -8.99 15.65 -11.98
C LYS A 589 -8.79 14.54 -10.95
N LEU A 590 -9.87 14.10 -10.32
CA LEU A 590 -9.86 13.00 -9.35
C LEU A 590 -11.04 12.07 -9.60
N VAL A 591 -10.77 10.77 -9.69
CA VAL A 591 -11.81 9.74 -9.76
C VAL A 591 -12.42 9.62 -8.37
N CYS A 592 -13.68 10.03 -8.25
CA CYS A 592 -14.35 10.21 -6.97
C CYS A 592 -14.79 8.87 -6.38
N GLN A 593 -15.53 8.09 -7.17
CA GLN A 593 -16.08 6.80 -6.77
C GLN A 593 -16.39 5.92 -7.98
N HIS A 594 -16.37 4.61 -7.73
CA HIS A 594 -17.00 3.60 -8.57
C HIS A 594 -18.20 3.02 -7.83
N ILE A 595 -19.22 2.63 -8.58
CA ILE A 595 -20.43 1.98 -8.07
C ILE A 595 -20.69 0.72 -8.87
N LEU A 596 -20.93 -0.38 -8.16
CA LEU A 596 -21.42 -1.65 -8.69
C LEU A 596 -22.77 -2.00 -8.04
N PRO A 597 -23.55 -2.91 -8.65
CA PRO A 597 -24.67 -3.53 -7.95
C PRO A 597 -24.19 -4.41 -6.78
N ILE A 598 -24.98 -4.49 -5.70
CA ILE A 598 -24.76 -5.50 -4.64
C ILE A 598 -25.18 -6.88 -5.19
N ASN A 599 -26.32 -6.95 -5.87
CA ASN A 599 -26.84 -8.14 -6.53
C ASN A 599 -27.10 -7.84 -8.02
N GLU A 600 -26.29 -8.42 -8.91
CA GLU A 600 -26.37 -8.25 -10.37
C GLU A 600 -27.66 -8.80 -11.00
N ARG A 601 -28.35 -9.72 -10.32
CA ARG A 601 -29.62 -10.31 -10.77
C ARG A 601 -30.82 -9.39 -10.53
N GLN A 602 -30.63 -8.29 -9.80
CA GLN A 602 -31.67 -7.31 -9.50
C GLN A 602 -31.35 -5.98 -10.18
N GLU A 603 -32.38 -5.19 -10.47
CA GLU A 603 -32.17 -3.81 -10.91
C GLU A 603 -31.50 -2.99 -9.79
N TRP A 604 -30.77 -1.95 -10.19
CA TRP A 604 -30.11 -1.05 -9.26
C TRP A 604 -30.27 0.41 -9.69
N THR A 605 -30.26 1.32 -8.73
CA THR A 605 -30.47 2.74 -8.98
C THR A 605 -29.41 3.54 -8.27
N TYR A 606 -28.57 4.22 -9.05
CA TYR A 606 -27.59 5.17 -8.55
C TYR A 606 -28.25 6.55 -8.46
N ASN A 607 -28.43 7.04 -7.23
CA ASN A 607 -28.94 8.37 -6.93
C ASN A 607 -27.87 9.11 -6.11
N CYS A 608 -27.12 9.97 -6.78
CA CYS A 608 -26.07 10.78 -6.18
C CYS A 608 -26.45 12.26 -6.18
N VAL A 609 -26.13 12.94 -5.08
CA VAL A 609 -26.24 14.40 -4.93
C VAL A 609 -24.87 14.94 -4.55
N GLU A 610 -24.23 15.64 -5.50
CA GLU A 610 -22.97 16.35 -5.29
C GLU A 610 -23.24 17.80 -4.86
N SER A 611 -22.50 18.32 -3.88
CA SER A 611 -22.62 19.71 -3.43
C SER A 611 -21.31 20.25 -2.88
N MET A 612 -21.07 21.56 -2.99
CA MET A 612 -19.91 22.18 -2.34
C MET A 612 -20.06 22.18 -0.81
N LEU A 613 -18.99 21.84 -0.11
CA LEU A 613 -18.79 22.31 1.26
C LEU A 613 -18.26 23.76 1.21
N PRO A 614 -18.71 24.66 2.10
CA PRO A 614 -17.97 25.90 2.35
C PRO A 614 -16.55 25.55 2.78
N GLY A 615 -15.55 26.23 2.22
CA GLY A 615 -14.19 26.15 2.75
C GLY A 615 -14.18 26.75 4.15
N THR A 616 -13.56 26.03 5.08
CA THR A 616 -13.10 26.54 6.39
C THR A 616 -11.83 27.34 6.22
#